data_AF-A0A1G0R2U8-F1
#
_entry.id   AF-A0A1G0R2U8-F1
#
_cell.length_a   1.000
_cell.length_b   1.000
_cell.length_c   1.000
_cell.angle_alpha   90.00
_cell.angle_beta   90.00
_cell.angle_gamma   90.00
#
_symmetry.space_group_name_H-M   'P 1'
#
loop_
_entity.id
_entity.type
_entity.pdbx_description
1 polymer ?
#
loop_
_entity_poly.entity_id
_entity_poly.type
_entity_poly.pdbx_seq_one_letter_code
_entity_poly.pdbx_strand_id
1 'polypeptide(L)'
;MIFLPLVALGLTFCDLGKSDNSGFARITITHSGIDWSTGLTGDDVSYDQIDGETIGWCTIGTRIDGLEGIWYRPFNNHFYLHGSGDLSQVQAVQQNMWAQDVCETPLQNGDIWVAECRDGYVKFKVISVGDPNGEWTAEVEYQFSTTTSFD
;
A
#
# COMPACT_ATOMS: atom_id res chain seq x y z
N MET A 1 -67.31 -23.92 -0.51
CA MET A 1 -66.46 -23.51 0.63
C MET A 1 -65.06 -24.03 0.35
N ILE A 2 -64.22 -23.20 -0.28
CA ILE A 2 -62.77 -23.38 -0.41
C ILE A 2 -62.20 -21.97 -0.27
N PHE A 3 -61.47 -21.73 0.82
CA PHE A 3 -60.77 -20.48 1.10
C PHE A 3 -59.37 -20.58 0.49
N LEU A 4 -58.99 -19.61 -0.35
CA LEU A 4 -57.61 -19.38 -0.79
C LEU A 4 -57.09 -18.14 -0.03
N PRO A 5 -56.02 -18.24 0.77
CA PRO A 5 -55.37 -17.06 1.31
C PRO A 5 -54.41 -16.46 0.28
N LEU A 6 -54.68 -15.20 -0.07
CA LEU A 6 -53.78 -14.30 -0.78
C LEU A 6 -52.63 -13.92 0.17
N VAL A 7 -51.44 -14.46 -0.04
CA VAL A 7 -50.24 -14.03 0.68
C VAL A 7 -49.58 -12.91 -0.11
N ALA A 8 -49.87 -11.67 0.29
CA ALA A 8 -49.08 -10.51 -0.09
C ALA A 8 -47.92 -10.40 0.90
N LEU A 9 -46.71 -10.80 0.49
CA LEU A 9 -45.50 -10.56 1.26
C LEU A 9 -44.87 -9.26 0.77
N GLY A 10 -45.29 -8.15 1.37
CA GLY A 10 -44.56 -6.89 1.32
C GLY A 10 -43.46 -6.91 2.36
N LEU A 11 -42.20 -6.87 1.91
CA LEU A 11 -41.08 -6.49 2.73
C LEU A 11 -40.41 -5.28 2.07
N THR A 12 -40.72 -4.11 2.62
CA THR A 12 -39.94 -2.88 2.49
C THR A 12 -39.02 -2.78 3.70
N PHE A 13 -37.88 -2.13 3.50
CA PHE A 13 -36.78 -1.81 4.43
C PHE A 13 -35.61 -2.81 4.47
N CYS A 14 -34.55 -2.47 3.73
CA CYS A 14 -33.32 -2.03 4.38
C CYS A 14 -32.65 -0.98 3.46
N ASP A 15 -32.79 0.28 3.84
CA ASP A 15 -31.94 1.35 3.35
C ASP A 15 -30.59 1.26 4.10
N LEU A 16 -29.54 1.79 3.48
CA LEU A 16 -28.19 1.99 4.02
C LEU A 16 -27.39 0.73 4.37
N GLY A 17 -27.06 -0.05 3.35
CA GLY A 17 -25.67 -0.50 3.22
C GLY A 17 -24.81 0.71 2.85
N LYS A 18 -24.47 1.54 3.83
CA LYS A 18 -23.30 2.40 3.72
C LYS A 18 -22.17 1.42 3.40
N SER A 19 -21.69 1.38 2.16
CA SER A 19 -20.42 0.71 1.93
C SER A 19 -19.46 1.49 2.79
N ASP A 20 -18.83 0.83 3.76
CA ASP A 20 -17.69 1.40 4.45
C ASP A 20 -16.62 1.57 3.36
N ASN A 21 -16.69 2.71 2.67
CA ASN A 21 -15.76 3.11 1.65
C ASN A 21 -14.52 3.64 2.39
N SER A 22 -13.83 2.76 3.12
CA SER A 22 -12.44 3.00 3.48
C SER A 22 -11.62 2.72 2.22
N GLY A 23 -11.56 3.75 1.36
CA GLY A 23 -11.13 3.72 -0.04
C GLY A 23 -9.64 3.46 -0.23
N PHE A 24 -9.20 2.26 0.12
CA PHE A 24 -7.87 1.78 -0.16
C PHE A 24 -7.81 1.07 -1.51
N ALA A 25 -6.80 1.40 -2.31
CA ALA A 25 -6.52 0.77 -3.59
C ALA A 25 -5.54 -0.40 -3.40
N ARG A 26 -5.51 -1.33 -4.35
CA ARG A 26 -4.60 -2.49 -4.33
C ARG A 26 -3.75 -2.50 -5.58
N ILE A 27 -2.45 -2.72 -5.42
CA ILE A 27 -1.48 -2.71 -6.51
C ILE A 27 -0.31 -3.65 -6.20
N THR A 28 0.39 -4.08 -7.23
CA THR A 28 1.67 -4.78 -7.11
C THR A 28 2.80 -3.79 -7.43
N ILE A 29 3.65 -3.51 -6.47
CA ILE A 29 4.89 -2.77 -6.69
C ILE A 29 5.88 -3.70 -7.40
N THR A 30 6.62 -3.14 -8.36
CA THR A 30 7.64 -3.85 -9.14
C THR A 30 8.97 -3.09 -9.11
N HIS A 31 10.04 -3.75 -9.56
CA HIS A 31 11.35 -3.11 -9.72
C HIS A 31 11.35 -2.00 -10.77
N SER A 32 10.43 -2.05 -11.73
CA SER A 32 10.29 -1.06 -12.79
C SER A 32 9.56 0.23 -12.35
N GLY A 33 9.12 0.30 -11.09
CA GLY A 33 8.62 1.53 -10.47
C GLY A 33 7.10 1.55 -10.24
N ILE A 34 6.68 2.52 -9.43
CA ILE A 34 5.28 2.82 -9.13
C ILE A 34 5.07 4.34 -9.10
N ASP A 35 3.91 4.77 -9.58
CA ASP A 35 3.33 6.10 -9.34
C ASP A 35 2.07 5.89 -8.50
N TRP A 36 2.10 6.36 -7.25
CA TRP A 36 1.02 6.12 -6.29
C TRP A 36 -0.21 7.00 -6.55
N SER A 37 -0.01 8.17 -7.15
CA SER A 37 -1.10 9.12 -7.39
C SER A 37 -1.98 8.66 -8.56
N THR A 38 -1.40 7.95 -9.52
CA THR A 38 -2.12 7.37 -10.67
C THR A 38 -2.45 5.88 -10.51
N GLY A 39 -1.74 5.16 -9.63
CA GLY A 39 -1.90 3.72 -9.45
C GLY A 39 -1.36 2.90 -10.63
N LEU A 40 -0.32 3.41 -11.28
CA LEU A 40 0.38 2.73 -12.37
C LEU A 40 1.69 2.11 -11.87
N THR A 41 2.13 1.02 -12.50
CA THR A 41 3.40 0.35 -12.18
C THR A 41 4.11 -0.12 -13.44
N GLY A 42 5.42 -0.26 -13.35
CA GLY A 42 6.26 -0.80 -14.40
C GLY A 42 6.36 0.10 -15.61
N ASP A 43 6.31 -0.51 -16.81
CA ASP A 43 6.51 0.21 -18.08
C ASP A 43 5.42 1.26 -18.38
N ASP A 44 4.31 1.23 -17.64
CA ASP A 44 3.24 2.22 -17.74
C ASP A 44 3.53 3.53 -16.96
N VAL A 45 4.64 3.59 -16.21
CA VAL A 45 5.04 4.77 -15.42
C VAL A 45 6.19 5.51 -16.10
N SER A 46 6.01 6.82 -16.32
CA SER A 46 7.11 7.67 -16.80
C SER A 46 8.18 7.83 -15.72
N TYR A 47 9.46 7.83 -16.11
CA TYR A 47 10.58 7.92 -15.16
C TYR A 47 10.52 9.14 -14.20
N ASP A 48 9.98 10.26 -14.66
CA ASP A 48 9.81 11.49 -13.87
C ASP A 48 8.62 11.44 -12.89
N GLN A 49 7.79 10.40 -12.97
CA GLN A 49 6.64 10.14 -12.12
C GLN A 49 6.87 8.97 -11.13
N ILE A 50 7.98 8.24 -11.24
CA ILE A 50 8.27 7.12 -10.33
C ILE A 50 8.50 7.65 -8.91
N ASP A 51 7.67 7.19 -7.98
CA ASP A 51 7.72 7.50 -6.55
C ASP A 51 8.58 6.51 -5.75
N GLY A 52 8.77 5.32 -6.29
CA GLY A 52 9.59 4.27 -5.71
C GLY A 52 9.52 2.98 -6.49
N GLU A 53 10.19 1.96 -5.98
CA GLU A 53 10.26 0.62 -6.56
C GLU A 53 10.56 -0.41 -5.47
N THR A 54 10.51 -1.68 -5.85
CA THR A 54 11.03 -2.78 -5.03
C THR A 54 12.40 -3.26 -5.54
N ILE A 55 13.25 -3.72 -4.62
CA ILE A 55 14.62 -4.19 -4.91
C ILE A 55 14.95 -5.44 -4.09
N GLY A 56 15.82 -6.30 -4.62
CA GLY A 56 16.30 -7.53 -3.95
C GLY A 56 17.53 -7.34 -3.04
N TRP A 57 17.87 -6.10 -2.68
CA TRP A 57 18.99 -5.77 -1.80
C TRP A 57 18.59 -4.62 -0.88
N CYS A 58 19.39 -4.31 0.15
CA CYS A 58 19.07 -3.19 1.03
C CYS A 58 19.00 -1.85 0.27
N THR A 59 18.05 -0.99 0.64
CA THR A 59 17.90 0.40 0.18
C THR A 59 19.19 1.24 0.08
N ILE A 60 20.23 1.00 0.90
CA ILE A 60 21.51 1.73 0.81
C ILE A 60 22.46 1.16 -0.27
N GLY A 61 22.02 0.19 -1.05
CA GLY A 61 22.82 -0.43 -2.12
C GLY A 61 23.83 -1.47 -1.63
N THR A 62 23.86 -1.76 -0.32
CA THR A 62 24.79 -2.74 0.26
C THR A 62 24.04 -4.00 0.67
N ARG A 63 24.35 -5.14 0.07
CA ARG A 63 23.84 -6.43 0.55
C ARG A 63 24.39 -6.69 1.95
N ILE A 64 23.52 -6.97 2.90
CA ILE A 64 23.91 -7.46 4.22
C ILE A 64 24.00 -8.99 4.14
N ASP A 65 25.14 -9.54 4.52
CA ASP A 65 25.35 -10.99 4.51
C ASP A 65 24.34 -11.69 5.42
N GLY A 66 23.70 -12.74 4.88
CA GLY A 66 22.68 -13.52 5.60
C GLY A 66 21.29 -12.88 5.65
N LEU A 67 21.12 -11.67 5.11
CA LEU A 67 19.80 -11.03 5.00
C LEU A 67 19.31 -11.10 3.56
N GLU A 68 18.19 -11.80 3.37
CA GLU A 68 17.48 -11.95 2.10
C GLU A 68 16.08 -11.37 2.24
N GLY A 69 15.61 -10.67 1.20
CA GLY A 69 14.31 -10.03 1.21
C GLY A 69 14.06 -9.15 0.00
N ILE A 70 12.91 -8.50 0.00
CA ILE A 70 12.56 -7.44 -0.94
C ILE A 70 12.37 -6.17 -0.11
N TRP A 71 13.01 -5.09 -0.51
CA TRP A 71 12.88 -3.78 0.13
C TRP A 71 12.10 -2.85 -0.77
N TYR A 72 11.38 -1.91 -0.18
CA TYR A 72 10.87 -0.74 -0.88
C TYR A 72 11.96 0.34 -0.90
N ARG A 73 12.27 0.86 -2.08
CA ARG A 73 13.17 1.99 -2.28
C ARG A 73 12.35 3.20 -2.73
N PRO A 74 12.06 4.18 -1.86
CA PRO A 74 11.39 5.40 -2.28
C PRO A 74 12.32 6.29 -3.12
N PHE A 75 11.76 7.12 -3.99
CA PHE A 75 12.52 8.08 -4.77
C PHE A 75 13.19 9.15 -3.89
N ASN A 76 12.46 9.68 -2.91
CA ASN A 76 12.91 10.79 -2.06
C ASN A 76 13.73 10.37 -0.82
N ASN A 77 13.99 9.06 -0.62
CA ASN A 77 14.62 8.52 0.60
C ASN A 77 13.91 8.90 1.92
N HIS A 78 12.66 9.35 1.85
CA HIS A 78 11.82 9.65 3.01
C HIS A 78 10.74 8.60 3.13
N PHE A 79 10.96 7.68 4.05
CA PHE A 79 10.05 6.59 4.35
C PHE A 79 10.29 6.05 5.75
N TYR A 80 9.32 5.36 6.30
CA TYR A 80 9.46 4.66 7.57
C TYR A 80 8.47 3.50 7.69
N LEU A 81 8.86 2.49 8.45
CA LEU A 81 7.94 1.48 8.95
C LEU A 81 7.12 2.09 10.08
N HIS A 82 5.82 2.19 9.90
CA HIS A 82 4.90 2.63 10.96
C HIS A 82 4.69 1.52 12.00
N GLY A 83 4.63 0.26 11.55
CA GLY A 83 4.36 -0.92 12.37
C GLY A 83 3.53 -1.93 11.58
N SER A 84 2.72 -2.73 12.26
CA SER A 84 1.74 -3.64 11.64
C SER A 84 0.34 -3.36 12.17
N GLY A 85 -0.69 -3.69 11.38
CA GLY A 85 -2.07 -3.49 11.79
C GLY A 85 -3.02 -3.18 10.64
N ASP A 86 -3.94 -2.25 10.88
CA ASP A 86 -4.91 -1.79 9.88
C ASP A 86 -4.43 -0.48 9.25
N LEU A 87 -4.56 -0.35 7.92
CA LEU A 87 -4.07 0.83 7.19
C LEU A 87 -4.81 2.13 7.60
N SER A 88 -6.02 2.01 8.15
CA SER A 88 -6.76 3.13 8.74
C SER A 88 -6.12 3.70 10.01
N GLN A 89 -5.18 3.01 10.65
CA GLN A 89 -4.52 3.54 11.86
C GLN A 89 -3.55 4.70 11.55
N VAL A 90 -3.06 4.78 10.32
CA VAL A 90 -2.17 5.85 9.86
C VAL A 90 -3.02 6.99 9.30
N GLN A 91 -3.23 8.02 10.11
CA GLN A 91 -4.06 9.19 9.75
C GLN A 91 -3.23 10.34 9.18
N ALA A 92 -1.93 10.39 9.51
CA ALA A 92 -1.05 11.44 9.03
C ALA A 92 0.41 10.98 8.99
N VAL A 93 1.20 11.67 8.18
CA VAL A 93 2.64 11.49 8.07
C VAL A 93 3.34 12.02 9.34
N GLN A 94 4.15 11.18 9.97
CA GLN A 94 4.99 11.55 11.12
C GLN A 94 6.38 11.98 10.65
N GLN A 95 6.57 13.27 10.38
CA GLN A 95 7.82 13.77 9.78
C GLN A 95 9.08 13.52 10.63
N ASN A 96 8.94 13.29 11.94
CA ASN A 96 10.04 12.95 12.83
C ASN A 96 10.45 11.46 12.76
N MET A 97 9.73 10.63 12.01
CA MET A 97 10.00 9.20 11.85
C MET A 97 10.79 8.84 10.60
N TRP A 98 11.07 9.80 9.70
CA TRP A 98 11.81 9.51 8.47
C TRP A 98 13.09 8.75 8.76
N ALA A 99 13.15 7.50 8.29
CA ALA A 99 14.29 6.64 8.42
C ALA A 99 15.22 6.86 7.22
N GLN A 100 16.53 6.93 7.50
CA GLN A 100 17.56 6.93 6.46
C GLN A 100 18.12 5.53 6.20
N ASP A 101 17.92 4.60 7.14
CA ASP A 101 18.37 3.21 7.04
C ASP A 101 17.27 2.26 7.53
N VAL A 102 16.84 1.38 6.63
CA VAL A 102 15.91 0.28 6.91
C VAL A 102 16.46 -1.04 6.37
N CYS A 103 17.78 -1.16 6.25
CA CYS A 103 18.40 -2.37 5.71
C CYS A 103 17.95 -3.64 6.41
N GLU A 104 17.82 -3.60 7.73
CA GLU A 104 17.43 -4.75 8.54
C GLU A 104 15.92 -5.07 8.45
N THR A 105 15.17 -4.27 7.70
CA THR A 105 13.70 -4.32 7.63
C THR A 105 13.23 -4.51 6.18
N PRO A 106 13.43 -5.70 5.58
CA PRO A 106 12.76 -6.04 4.33
C PRO A 106 11.24 -5.98 4.51
N LEU A 107 10.50 -5.83 3.41
CA LEU A 107 9.04 -5.85 3.43
C LEU A 107 8.54 -7.18 4.00
N GLN A 108 7.59 -7.13 4.93
CA GLN A 108 6.91 -8.31 5.47
C GLN A 108 5.40 -8.15 5.39
N ASN A 109 4.69 -9.26 5.21
CA ASN A 109 3.22 -9.27 5.22
C ASN A 109 2.70 -8.66 6.54
N GLY A 110 1.82 -7.67 6.40
CA GLY A 110 1.19 -6.97 7.51
C GLY A 110 1.87 -5.67 7.90
N ASP A 111 3.09 -5.41 7.41
CA ASP A 111 3.79 -4.16 7.64
C ASP A 111 3.05 -2.99 6.98
N ILE A 112 3.00 -1.87 7.67
CA ILE A 112 2.51 -0.60 7.18
C ILE A 112 3.67 0.35 7.06
N TRP A 113 3.89 0.81 5.84
CA TRP A 113 4.94 1.76 5.50
C TRP A 113 4.32 3.09 5.09
N VAL A 114 5.06 4.16 5.35
CA VAL A 114 4.71 5.51 4.87
C VAL A 114 5.91 6.04 4.10
N ALA A 115 5.67 6.63 2.95
CA ALA A 115 6.71 7.20 2.10
C ALA A 115 6.28 8.54 1.50
N GLU A 116 7.25 9.42 1.30
CA GLU A 116 7.10 10.62 0.48
C GLU A 116 7.24 10.25 -1.00
N CYS A 117 6.25 10.67 -1.77
CA CYS A 117 6.16 10.56 -3.22
C CYS A 117 6.64 11.87 -3.86
N ARG A 118 6.76 11.92 -5.18
CA ARG A 118 7.14 13.15 -5.89
C ARG A 118 6.06 14.23 -5.81
N ASP A 119 4.80 13.81 -5.72
CA ASP A 119 3.62 14.66 -5.77
C ASP A 119 2.70 14.50 -4.54
N GLY A 120 3.21 13.87 -3.47
CA GLY A 120 2.45 13.67 -2.24
C GLY A 120 3.07 12.65 -1.29
N TYR A 121 2.21 11.86 -0.66
CA TYR A 121 2.57 10.87 0.33
C TYR A 121 1.70 9.62 0.13
N VAL A 122 2.28 8.47 0.45
CA VAL A 122 1.57 7.21 0.46
C VAL A 122 1.70 6.56 1.83
N LYS A 123 0.63 5.92 2.28
CA LYS A 123 0.70 4.82 3.24
C LYS A 123 0.33 3.53 2.52
N PHE A 124 1.07 2.46 2.75
CA PHE A 124 0.74 1.16 2.18
C PHE A 124 0.96 0.05 3.18
N LYS A 125 0.06 -0.93 3.16
CA LYS A 125 0.15 -2.18 3.90
C LYS A 125 0.58 -3.29 2.95
N VAL A 126 1.63 -3.99 3.32
CA VAL A 126 2.11 -5.15 2.56
C VAL A 126 1.15 -6.32 2.76
N ILE A 127 0.63 -6.86 1.67
CA ILE A 127 -0.26 -8.04 1.66
C ILE A 127 0.52 -9.30 1.36
N SER A 128 1.44 -9.25 0.40
CA SER A 128 2.32 -10.36 0.08
C SER A 128 3.64 -9.86 -0.54
N VAL A 129 4.68 -10.67 -0.40
CA VAL A 129 6.02 -10.38 -0.92
C VAL A 129 6.43 -11.56 -1.80
N GLY A 130 6.95 -11.26 -3.00
CA GLY A 130 7.40 -12.24 -3.98
C GLY A 130 8.72 -12.90 -3.61
N ASP A 131 9.27 -13.68 -4.55
CA ASP A 131 10.59 -14.31 -4.39
C ASP A 131 11.71 -13.23 -4.44
N PRO A 132 12.55 -13.10 -3.40
CA PRO A 132 13.70 -12.18 -3.41
C PRO A 132 14.76 -12.53 -4.47
N ASN A 133 14.70 -13.70 -5.10
CA ASN A 133 15.53 -14.07 -6.24
C ASN A 133 14.79 -13.99 -7.60
N GLY A 134 13.54 -13.50 -7.60
CA GLY A 134 12.69 -13.35 -8.77
C GLY A 134 12.50 -11.88 -9.19
N GLU A 135 11.29 -11.55 -9.64
CA GLU A 135 10.90 -10.22 -10.16
C GLU A 135 10.78 -9.12 -9.09
N TRP A 136 11.14 -9.42 -7.85
CA TRP A 136 11.07 -8.52 -6.69
C TRP A 136 9.73 -7.80 -6.56
N THR A 137 8.62 -8.52 -6.53
CA THR A 137 7.29 -7.92 -6.44
C THR A 137 6.78 -7.86 -5.01
N ALA A 138 5.94 -6.87 -4.70
CA ALA A 138 5.20 -6.80 -3.45
C ALA A 138 3.76 -6.35 -3.72
N GLU A 139 2.79 -7.14 -3.28
CA GLU A 139 1.38 -6.76 -3.35
C GLU A 139 1.00 -5.97 -2.11
N VAL A 140 0.33 -4.84 -2.31
CA VAL A 140 0.00 -3.90 -1.23
C VAL A 140 -1.42 -3.37 -1.36
N GLU A 141 -1.97 -2.98 -0.22
CA GLU A 141 -3.12 -2.09 -0.12
C GLU A 141 -2.60 -0.70 0.25
N TYR A 142 -3.11 0.38 -0.35
CA TYR A 142 -2.55 1.72 -0.15
C TYR A 142 -3.57 2.85 -0.17
N GLN A 143 -3.15 4.00 0.37
CA GLN A 143 -3.82 5.29 0.22
C GLN A 143 -2.79 6.35 -0.14
N PHE A 144 -3.07 7.13 -1.17
CA PHE A 144 -2.28 8.31 -1.55
C PHE A 144 -2.95 9.58 -1.04
N SER A 145 -2.14 10.60 -0.73
CA SER A 145 -2.57 11.96 -0.43
C SER A 145 -1.58 12.97 -0.99
N THR A 146 -2.08 14.08 -1.53
CA THR A 146 -1.23 15.22 -1.92
C THR A 146 -0.77 16.06 -0.73
N THR A 147 -1.19 15.69 0.49
CA THR A 147 -0.83 16.36 1.75
C THR A 147 -0.37 15.34 2.78
N THR A 148 0.06 15.81 3.95
CA THR A 148 0.48 14.92 5.04
C THR A 148 -0.68 14.25 5.79
N SER A 149 -1.95 14.50 5.41
CA SER A 149 -3.15 13.87 6.00
C SER A 149 -3.70 12.78 5.09
N PHE A 150 -4.13 11.65 5.67
CA PHE A 150 -4.79 10.55 4.99
C PHE A 150 -6.25 10.48 5.46
N ASP A 151 -7.09 11.35 4.91
CA ASP A 151 -8.52 11.47 5.24
C ASP A 151 -9.38 10.36 4.62
#